data_AF-A0A3N5VW98-F1
#
_entry.id   AF-A0A3N5VW98-F1
#
_cell.length_a   1.000
_cell.length_b   1.000
_cell.length_c   1.000
_cell.angle_alpha   90.00
_cell.angle_beta   90.00
_cell.angle_gamma   90.00
#
_symmetry.space_group_name_H-M   'P 1'
#
loop_
_entity.id
_entity.type
_entity.pdbx_description
1 polymer ?
#
loop_
_entity_poly.entity_id
_entity_poly.type
_entity_poly.pdbx_seq_one_letter_code
_entity_poly.pdbx_strand_id
1 'polypeptide(L)'
;METKPIEHVRVLSSDIGCRMIGTPGNQAAAAYIAGEFQRFGLAVETLPFPCPAWSSEKTSLSVNGQALPAYANTFSPACDASGPLLPLGSMAELEAADLAGKILVLYGELALGPLSAKGFFFAGEQDSKRIARLEA
;
A
#
# COMPACT_ATOMS: atom_id res chain seq x y z
N MET A 1 -24.19 -15.82 25.73
CA MET A 1 -23.80 -16.56 24.51
C MET A 1 -23.05 -15.58 23.64
N GLU A 2 -21.77 -15.37 23.93
CA GLU A 2 -20.93 -14.50 23.09
C GLU A 2 -20.87 -15.10 21.68
N THR A 3 -20.96 -14.22 20.70
CA THR A 3 -21.29 -14.54 19.32
C THR A 3 -20.05 -15.08 18.60
N LYS A 4 -20.07 -16.37 18.19
CA LYS A 4 -19.03 -17.05 17.38
C LYS A 4 -18.33 -16.19 16.31
N PRO A 5 -19.01 -15.27 15.58
CA PRO A 5 -18.34 -14.39 14.61
C PRO A 5 -17.22 -13.51 15.19
N ILE A 6 -17.36 -12.99 16.41
CA ILE A 6 -16.35 -12.07 16.97
C ILE A 6 -15.05 -12.79 17.33
N GLU A 7 -15.14 -14.07 17.66
CA GLU A 7 -13.96 -14.91 17.93
C GLU A 7 -13.10 -15.07 16.67
N HIS A 8 -13.74 -15.29 15.51
CA HIS A 8 -13.02 -15.34 14.23
C HIS A 8 -12.35 -14.00 13.89
N VAL A 9 -13.03 -12.87 14.17
CA VAL A 9 -12.44 -11.54 13.99
C VAL A 9 -11.22 -11.37 14.87
N ARG A 10 -11.24 -11.84 16.13
CA ARG A 10 -10.08 -11.78 17.02
C ARG A 10 -8.92 -12.62 16.50
N VAL A 11 -9.16 -13.87 16.08
CA VAL A 11 -8.10 -14.73 15.53
C VAL A 11 -7.48 -14.09 14.29
N LEU A 12 -8.31 -13.64 13.36
CA LEU A 12 -7.84 -13.04 12.11
C LEU A 12 -7.11 -11.71 12.35
N SER A 13 -7.64 -10.82 13.20
CA SER A 13 -7.12 -9.45 13.36
C SER A 13 -6.01 -9.31 14.40
N SER A 14 -5.99 -10.16 15.43
CA SER A 14 -5.10 -10.04 16.58
C SER A 14 -4.10 -11.20 16.64
N ASP A 15 -4.60 -12.44 16.70
CA ASP A 15 -3.73 -13.61 16.89
C ASP A 15 -2.84 -13.86 15.65
N ILE A 16 -3.41 -13.70 14.45
CA ILE A 16 -2.67 -13.74 13.18
C ILE A 16 -2.03 -12.38 12.86
N GLY A 17 -2.71 -11.28 13.18
CA GLY A 17 -2.21 -9.92 12.92
C GLY A 17 -2.37 -9.47 11.46
N CYS A 18 -1.34 -8.81 10.90
CA CYS A 18 -1.38 -8.28 9.52
C CYS A 18 -1.47 -9.40 8.48
N ARG A 19 -2.37 -9.25 7.49
CA ARG A 19 -2.70 -10.28 6.48
C ARG A 19 -2.53 -9.77 5.05
N MET A 20 -1.50 -8.97 4.81
CA MET A 20 -1.23 -8.41 3.47
C MET A 20 -0.91 -9.54 2.47
N ILE A 21 -1.32 -9.36 1.21
CA ILE A 21 -1.11 -10.35 0.14
C ILE A 21 0.32 -10.89 0.11
N GLY A 22 0.45 -12.21 -0.07
CA GLY A 22 1.75 -12.88 -0.19
C GLY A 22 2.55 -13.02 1.11
N THR A 23 2.10 -12.41 2.22
CA THR A 23 2.79 -12.53 3.52
C THR A 23 2.45 -13.83 4.25
N PRO A 24 3.28 -14.29 5.22
CA PRO A 24 2.95 -15.43 6.08
C PRO A 24 1.61 -15.26 6.82
N GLY A 25 1.25 -14.04 7.24
CA GLY A 25 -0.04 -13.78 7.89
C GLY A 25 -1.23 -13.99 6.95
N ASN A 26 -1.10 -13.67 5.67
CA ASN A 26 -2.13 -13.98 4.67
C ASN A 26 -2.30 -15.49 4.47
N GLN A 27 -1.20 -16.25 4.43
CA GLN A 27 -1.24 -17.72 4.34
C GLN A 27 -1.86 -18.35 5.59
N ALA A 28 -1.49 -17.88 6.78
CA ALA A 28 -2.05 -18.34 8.05
C ALA A 28 -3.57 -18.10 8.12
N ALA A 29 -4.03 -16.94 7.63
CA ALA A 29 -5.47 -16.64 7.56
C ALA A 29 -6.22 -17.56 6.59
N ALA A 30 -5.65 -17.85 5.43
CA ALA A 30 -6.25 -18.78 4.47
C ALA A 30 -6.37 -20.19 5.08
N ALA A 31 -5.32 -20.67 5.76
CA ALA A 31 -5.32 -21.96 6.45
C ALA A 31 -6.36 -22.00 7.59
N TYR A 32 -6.46 -20.93 8.39
CA TYR A 32 -7.45 -20.81 9.44
C TYR A 32 -8.88 -20.88 8.89
N ILE A 33 -9.19 -20.11 7.84
CA ILE A 33 -10.53 -20.09 7.23
C ILE A 33 -10.89 -21.46 6.65
N ALA A 34 -9.96 -22.10 5.94
CA ALA A 34 -10.15 -23.45 5.42
C ALA A 34 -10.44 -24.46 6.55
N GLY A 35 -9.68 -24.41 7.64
CA GLY A 35 -9.87 -25.25 8.82
C GLY A 35 -11.23 -25.05 9.48
N GLU A 36 -11.69 -23.80 9.63
CA GLU A 36 -12.99 -23.50 10.21
C GLU A 36 -14.15 -23.99 9.33
N PHE A 37 -14.05 -23.85 8.01
CA PHE A 37 -15.05 -24.41 7.09
C PHE A 37 -15.10 -25.93 7.13
N GLN A 38 -13.95 -26.61 7.17
CA GLN A 38 -13.89 -28.07 7.34
C GLN A 38 -14.49 -28.49 8.67
N ARG A 39 -14.22 -27.76 9.76
CA ARG A 39 -14.79 -28.00 11.10
C ARG A 39 -16.31 -27.89 11.12
N PHE A 40 -16.90 -27.07 10.26
CA PHE A 40 -18.35 -26.99 10.06
C PHE A 40 -18.91 -28.03 9.08
N GLY A 41 -18.10 -28.97 8.60
CA GLY A 41 -18.53 -30.06 7.72
C GLY A 41 -18.63 -29.69 6.25
N LEU A 42 -18.05 -28.56 5.83
CA LEU A 42 -18.01 -28.16 4.42
C LEU A 42 -16.87 -28.86 3.67
N ALA A 43 -17.11 -29.20 2.42
CA ALA A 43 -16.04 -29.52 1.49
C ALA A 43 -15.29 -28.23 1.13
N VAL A 44 -13.96 -28.25 1.25
CA VAL A 44 -13.11 -27.08 1.02
C VAL A 44 -12.07 -27.38 -0.05
N GLU A 45 -11.97 -26.47 -1.02
CA GLU A 45 -10.92 -26.45 -2.02
C GLU A 45 -10.12 -25.15 -1.88
N THR A 46 -8.79 -25.24 -1.98
CA THR A 46 -7.91 -24.08 -1.96
C THR A 46 -7.27 -23.91 -3.33
N LEU A 47 -7.41 -22.72 -3.92
CA LEU A 47 -6.87 -22.40 -5.25
C LEU A 47 -5.63 -21.51 -5.10
N PRO A 48 -4.41 -22.07 -5.20
CA PRO A 48 -3.19 -21.27 -5.12
C PRO A 48 -2.98 -20.49 -6.42
N PHE A 49 -2.47 -19.27 -6.30
CA PHE A 49 -2.02 -18.46 -7.43
C PHE A 49 -0.76 -17.67 -7.06
N PRO A 50 0.16 -17.41 -8.01
CA PRO A 50 1.30 -16.53 -7.77
C PRO A 50 0.82 -15.12 -7.42
N CYS A 51 1.37 -14.54 -6.36
CA CYS A 51 1.09 -13.17 -5.96
C CYS A 51 2.37 -12.47 -5.49
N PRO A 52 2.44 -11.13 -5.60
CA PRO A 52 3.56 -10.40 -5.03
C PRO A 52 3.50 -10.44 -3.50
N ALA A 53 4.66 -10.57 -2.88
CA ALA A 53 4.85 -10.29 -1.46
C ALA A 53 5.68 -9.00 -1.33
N TRP A 54 5.37 -8.19 -0.33
CA TRP A 54 6.13 -6.97 -0.05
C TRP A 54 6.25 -6.77 1.46
N SER A 55 7.42 -6.28 1.87
CA SER A 55 7.73 -5.90 3.24
C SER A 55 8.62 -4.67 3.22
N SER A 56 8.40 -3.75 4.17
CA SER A 56 9.31 -2.64 4.43
C SER A 56 10.26 -3.02 5.56
N GLU A 57 11.56 -3.03 5.30
CA GLU A 57 12.58 -3.31 6.32
C GLU A 57 12.95 -2.05 7.12
N LYS A 58 13.06 -0.92 6.43
CA LYS A 58 13.43 0.36 7.01
C LYS A 58 12.80 1.50 6.21
N THR A 59 12.35 2.53 6.92
CA THR A 59 11.98 3.82 6.33
C THR A 59 12.63 4.93 7.15
N SER A 60 13.28 5.89 6.49
CA SER A 60 13.84 7.07 7.13
C SER A 60 13.68 8.27 6.22
N LEU A 61 13.24 9.39 6.78
CA LEU A 61 13.13 10.67 6.09
C LEU A 61 13.71 11.75 7.01
N SER A 62 14.54 12.62 6.46
CA SER A 62 15.06 13.77 7.17
C SER A 62 15.07 15.01 6.30
N VAL A 63 14.74 16.16 6.89
CA VAL A 63 14.76 17.47 6.23
C VAL A 63 15.61 18.40 7.07
N ASN A 64 16.66 18.98 6.49
CA ASN A 64 17.58 19.89 7.19
C ASN A 64 18.14 19.32 8.51
N GLY A 65 18.46 18.02 8.53
CA GLY A 65 18.96 17.31 9.71
C GLY A 65 17.90 16.92 10.73
N GLN A 66 16.63 17.30 10.54
CA GLN A 66 15.53 16.88 11.39
C GLN A 66 14.89 15.61 10.83
N ALA A 67 14.81 14.56 11.64
CA ALA A 67 14.09 13.34 11.30
C ALA A 67 12.58 13.57 11.31
N LEU A 68 11.88 13.02 10.31
CA LEU A 68 10.42 13.05 10.20
C LEU A 68 9.84 11.63 10.26
N PRO A 69 8.67 11.45 10.88
CA PRO A 69 7.91 10.21 10.76
C PRO A 69 7.58 9.93 9.30
N ALA A 70 7.86 8.72 8.83
CA ALA A 70 7.62 8.30 7.47
C ALA A 70 7.26 6.82 7.41
N TYR A 71 6.43 6.47 6.43
CA TYR A 71 6.04 5.11 6.13
C TYR A 71 6.24 4.87 4.63
N ALA A 72 6.90 3.77 4.27
CA ALA A 72 7.01 3.37 2.88
C ALA A 72 5.61 3.06 2.31
N ASN A 73 5.36 3.49 1.08
CA ASN A 73 4.14 3.11 0.39
C ASN A 73 4.24 1.64 -0.04
N THR A 74 3.17 0.86 0.15
CA THR A 74 3.17 -0.55 -0.21
C THR A 74 3.53 -0.72 -1.69
N PHE A 75 4.42 -1.66 -1.99
CA PHE A 75 4.98 -1.92 -3.32
C PHE A 75 5.90 -0.82 -3.89
N SER A 76 6.27 0.21 -3.13
CA SER A 76 7.32 1.12 -3.57
C SER A 76 8.66 0.37 -3.70
N PRO A 77 9.48 0.66 -4.72
CA PRO A 77 10.85 0.17 -4.77
C PRO A 77 11.67 0.74 -3.61
N ALA A 78 12.76 0.06 -3.26
CA ALA A 78 13.74 0.63 -2.35
C ALA A 78 14.45 1.82 -3.01
N CYS A 79 14.73 2.86 -2.25
CA CYS A 79 15.52 3.99 -2.70
C CYS A 79 16.41 4.53 -1.59
N ASP A 80 17.52 5.14 -2.01
CA ASP A 80 18.35 6.01 -1.20
C ASP A 80 18.57 7.28 -2.02
N ALA A 81 17.84 8.33 -1.68
CA ALA A 81 17.77 9.55 -2.45
C ALA A 81 17.92 10.77 -1.54
N SER A 82 18.66 11.76 -2.01
CA SER A 82 18.79 13.06 -1.39
C SER A 82 18.74 14.14 -2.47
N GLY A 83 18.12 15.27 -2.16
CA GLY A 83 17.92 16.33 -3.13
C GLY A 83 17.02 17.44 -2.60
N PRO A 84 16.87 18.52 -3.38
CA PRO A 84 15.95 19.60 -3.04
C PRO A 84 14.50 19.10 -3.02
N LEU A 85 13.73 19.60 -2.07
CA LEU A 85 12.28 19.37 -2.03
C LEU A 85 11.58 20.29 -3.01
N LEU A 86 10.63 19.75 -3.77
CA LEU A 86 9.75 20.51 -4.66
C LEU A 86 8.29 20.33 -4.21
N PRO A 87 7.69 21.31 -3.53
CA PRO A 87 6.29 21.24 -3.13
C PRO A 87 5.36 21.51 -4.33
N LEU A 88 4.36 20.65 -4.53
CA LEU A 88 3.37 20.76 -5.61
C LEU A 88 1.96 20.52 -5.04
N GLY A 89 1.07 21.49 -5.20
CA GLY A 89 -0.29 21.50 -4.65
C GLY A 89 -1.40 21.24 -5.67
N SER A 90 -1.11 21.41 -6.97
CA SER A 90 -2.09 21.38 -8.06
C SER A 90 -1.55 20.73 -9.33
N MET A 91 -2.46 20.35 -10.23
CA MET A 91 -2.08 19.83 -11.55
C MET A 91 -1.28 20.83 -12.37
N ALA A 92 -1.65 22.11 -12.33
CA ALA A 92 -0.96 23.16 -13.09
C ALA A 92 0.51 23.32 -12.64
N GLU A 93 0.78 23.23 -11.34
CA GLU A 93 2.14 23.26 -10.80
C GLU A 93 2.94 22.02 -11.22
N LEU A 94 2.32 20.83 -11.16
CA LEU A 94 2.96 19.57 -11.56
C LEU A 94 3.33 19.55 -13.06
N GLU A 95 2.47 20.11 -13.92
CA GLU A 95 2.71 20.20 -15.36
C GLU A 95 3.81 21.20 -15.70
N ALA A 96 3.87 22.35 -15.02
CA ALA A 96 4.83 23.41 -15.29
C ALA A 96 6.22 23.17 -14.67
N ALA A 97 6.33 22.31 -13.66
CA ALA A 97 7.57 22.12 -12.92
C ALA A 97 8.58 21.22 -13.64
N ASP A 98 9.86 21.54 -13.51
CA ASP A 98 10.96 20.62 -13.79
C ASP A 98 11.14 19.67 -12.59
N LEU A 99 10.87 18.39 -12.77
CA LEU A 99 10.90 17.38 -11.70
C LEU A 99 12.28 16.73 -11.53
N ALA A 100 13.15 16.84 -12.53
CA ALA A 100 14.39 16.07 -12.57
C ALA A 100 15.28 16.37 -11.36
N GLY A 101 15.72 15.30 -10.68
CA GLY A 101 16.62 15.37 -9.53
C GLY A 101 16.01 15.94 -8.24
N LYS A 102 14.68 16.08 -8.15
CA LYS A 102 13.99 16.66 -7.00
C LYS A 102 13.18 15.60 -6.26
N ILE A 103 13.00 15.80 -4.96
CA ILE A 103 12.08 15.00 -4.13
C ILE A 103 10.76 15.77 -4.05
N LEU A 104 9.70 15.20 -4.63
CA LEU A 104 8.40 15.87 -4.71
C LEU A 104 7.65 15.77 -3.38
N VAL A 105 7.05 16.88 -2.95
CA VAL A 105 6.14 16.94 -1.82
C VAL A 105 4.76 17.29 -2.34
N LEU A 106 3.91 16.29 -2.48
CA LEU A 106 2.55 16.47 -2.99
C LEU A 106 1.61 16.86 -1.86
N TYR A 107 0.85 17.94 -2.04
CA TYR A 107 -0.14 18.43 -1.09
C TYR A 107 -1.35 19.01 -1.82
N GLY A 108 -2.29 19.60 -1.07
CA GLY A 108 -3.44 20.29 -1.67
C GLY A 108 -4.31 19.37 -2.53
N GLU A 109 -4.66 19.82 -3.73
CA GLU A 109 -5.55 19.12 -4.67
C GLU A 109 -4.97 17.77 -5.12
N LEU A 110 -3.64 17.66 -5.21
CA LEU A 110 -2.95 16.41 -5.55
C LEU A 110 -3.02 15.35 -4.43
N ALA A 111 -3.38 15.75 -3.21
CA ALA A 111 -3.42 14.88 -2.03
C ALA A 111 -4.82 14.73 -1.40
N LEU A 112 -5.89 15.10 -2.12
CA LEU A 112 -7.28 14.96 -1.64
C LEU A 112 -7.77 13.51 -1.55
N GLY A 113 -7.11 12.58 -2.23
CA GLY A 113 -7.44 11.17 -2.24
C GLY A 113 -6.25 10.32 -2.66
N PRO A 114 -6.37 8.99 -2.55
CA PRO A 114 -5.31 8.10 -3.02
C PRO A 114 -5.14 8.23 -4.54
N LEU A 115 -3.89 8.26 -4.99
CA LEU A 115 -3.57 8.10 -6.41
C LEU A 115 -3.78 6.64 -6.81
N SER A 116 -4.48 6.38 -7.91
CA SER A 116 -4.62 5.03 -8.45
C SER A 116 -3.25 4.37 -8.68
N ALA A 117 -3.18 3.06 -8.45
CA ALA A 117 -1.98 2.31 -8.78
C ALA A 117 -1.73 2.36 -10.30
N LYS A 118 -0.45 2.40 -10.69
CA LYS A 118 -0.06 2.35 -12.09
C LYS A 118 -0.64 1.10 -12.76
N GLY A 119 -1.29 1.30 -13.92
CA GLY A 119 -1.88 0.20 -14.70
C GLY A 119 -3.19 -0.35 -14.12
N PHE A 120 -3.75 0.29 -13.10
CA PHE A 120 -5.07 -0.07 -12.59
C PHE A 120 -6.15 0.27 -13.64
N PHE A 121 -6.88 -0.73 -14.11
CA PHE A 121 -7.80 -0.61 -15.26
C PHE A 121 -9.05 0.23 -14.98
N PHE A 122 -9.33 0.55 -13.70
CA PHE A 122 -10.36 1.51 -13.31
C PHE A 122 -9.80 2.88 -12.91
N ALA A 123 -8.51 3.14 -13.15
CA ALA A 123 -7.93 4.45 -12.88
C ALA A 123 -8.65 5.54 -13.69
N GLY A 124 -8.99 6.64 -13.01
CA GLY A 124 -9.58 7.80 -13.67
C GLY A 124 -8.58 8.47 -14.63
N GLU A 125 -9.10 9.25 -15.57
CA GLU A 125 -8.28 10.00 -16.53
C GLU A 125 -7.32 10.98 -15.83
N GLN A 126 -7.79 11.62 -14.74
CA GLN A 126 -6.96 12.55 -13.95
C GLN A 126 -5.77 11.84 -13.31
N ASP A 127 -5.98 10.65 -12.73
CA ASP A 127 -4.90 9.85 -12.15
C ASP A 127 -3.92 9.38 -13.22
N SER A 128 -4.43 8.95 -14.38
CA SER A 128 -3.60 8.54 -15.51
C SER A 128 -2.68 9.68 -15.98
N LYS A 129 -3.22 10.91 -16.07
CA LYS A 129 -2.44 12.12 -16.41
C LYS A 129 -1.39 12.44 -15.34
N ARG A 130 -1.76 12.38 -14.06
CA ARG A 130 -0.83 12.58 -12.93
C ARG A 130 0.33 11.59 -12.98
N ILE A 131 0.03 10.31 -13.10
CA ILE A 131 1.03 9.23 -13.16
C ILE A 131 1.96 9.44 -14.35
N ALA A 132 1.42 9.69 -15.55
CA ALA A 132 2.22 9.93 -16.74
C ALA A 132 3.18 11.11 -16.56
N ARG A 133 2.76 12.18 -15.87
CA ARG A 133 3.62 13.32 -15.60
C ARG A 133 4.69 13.02 -14.55
N LEU A 134 4.38 12.24 -13.52
CA LEU A 134 5.34 11.84 -12.49
C LEU A 134 6.44 10.89 -13.02
N GLU A 135 6.18 10.19 -14.11
CA GLU A 135 7.11 9.24 -14.74
C GLU A 135 7.92 9.82 -15.92
N ALA A 136 7.63 11.06 -16.33
CA ALA A 136 8.28 11.75 -17.43
C ALA A 136 9.52 12.54 -16.96
#